data_AF-A0A1E5UW15-F1
#
_entry.id   AF-A0A1E5UW15-F1
#
_cell.length_a   1.000
_cell.length_b   1.000
_cell.length_c   1.000
_cell.angle_alpha   90.00
_cell.angle_beta   90.00
_cell.angle_gamma   90.00
#
_symmetry.space_group_name_H-M   'P 1'
#
loop_
_entity.id
_entity.type
_entity.pdbx_description
1 polymer ?
#
loop_
_entity_poly.entity_id
_entity_poly.type
_entity_poly.pdbx_seq_one_letter_code
_entity_poly.pdbx_strand_id
1 'polypeptide(L)'
;MGRESNKAAKSASSSQSGSQSTAEFTSLLLQMHVEKMSLFKAAEGEVATKIRKLVAIEEKKVTLKELREDREKTKEDERIMGIDLSSCNPPQCAMYESIQKEILAHWASRTENRRTSQ
;
A
#
# COMPACT_ATOMS: atom_id res chain seq x y z
N MET A 1 35.43 12.95 81.72
CA MET A 1 35.59 13.40 80.32
C MET A 1 37.07 13.30 79.95
N GLY A 2 37.45 12.42 79.02
CA GLY A 2 38.86 12.24 78.65
C GLY A 2 39.11 11.13 77.61
N ARG A 3 38.72 11.41 76.36
CA ARG A 3 39.14 10.87 75.05
C ARG A 3 39.94 9.55 74.99
N GLU A 4 39.31 8.52 74.41
CA GLU A 4 40.01 7.41 73.74
C GLU A 4 40.26 7.79 72.27
N SER A 5 41.49 7.65 71.79
CA SER A 5 41.80 7.73 70.36
C SER A 5 43.08 6.96 70.09
N ASN A 6 42.95 5.74 69.56
CA ASN A 6 43.94 5.12 68.69
C ASN A 6 43.24 4.01 67.88
N LYS A 7 42.58 4.40 66.79
CA LYS A 7 42.16 3.49 65.72
C LYS A 7 43.14 3.68 64.57
N ALA A 8 44.11 2.77 64.47
CA ALA A 8 45.07 2.74 63.38
C ALA A 8 44.35 2.70 62.03
N ALA A 9 44.75 3.62 61.15
CA ALA A 9 44.22 3.75 59.79
C ALA A 9 44.47 2.46 59.01
N LYS A 10 43.40 1.73 58.73
CA LYS A 10 43.38 0.67 57.71
C LYS A 10 43.56 1.30 56.33
N SER A 11 44.67 0.98 55.69
CA SER A 11 44.87 0.81 54.25
C SER A 11 43.79 1.40 53.33
N ALA A 12 44.03 2.59 52.80
CA ALA A 12 43.40 3.02 51.55
C ALA A 12 44.27 2.52 50.39
N SER A 13 44.09 1.25 50.02
CA SER A 13 44.60 0.71 48.76
C SER A 13 43.42 0.38 47.86
N SER A 14 43.40 1.05 46.70
CA SER A 14 42.74 0.64 45.46
C SER A 14 41.22 0.46 45.49
N SER A 15 40.50 1.55 45.18
CA SER A 15 39.11 1.51 44.74
C SER A 15 38.95 2.25 43.40
N GLN A 16 39.79 1.92 42.41
CA GLN A 16 39.69 2.49 41.05
C GLN A 16 39.50 1.35 40.05
N SER A 17 38.39 0.63 40.13
CA SER A 17 38.08 -0.45 39.18
C SER A 17 36.58 -0.60 38.86
N GLY A 18 35.68 -0.05 39.69
CA GLY A 18 34.23 -0.18 39.47
C GLY A 18 33.63 0.70 38.37
N SER A 19 34.19 1.90 38.14
CA SER A 19 33.58 2.89 37.23
C SER A 19 33.87 2.66 35.74
N GLN A 20 34.96 1.97 35.40
CA GLN A 20 35.30 1.69 34.00
C GLN A 20 34.41 0.59 33.41
N SER A 21 34.13 -0.47 34.20
CA SER A 21 33.27 -1.59 33.78
C SER A 21 31.81 -1.18 33.57
N THR A 22 31.28 -0.26 34.38
CA THR A 22 29.89 0.24 34.25
C THR A 22 29.72 1.11 33.02
N ALA A 23 30.71 1.95 32.70
CA ALA A 23 30.69 2.79 31.50
C ALA A 23 30.71 1.95 30.21
N GLU A 24 31.57 0.93 30.14
CA GLU A 24 31.62 0.02 28.97
C GLU A 24 30.32 -0.78 28.81
N PHE A 25 29.71 -1.23 29.91
CA PHE A 25 28.40 -1.88 29.87
C PHE A 25 27.30 -0.95 29.34
N THR A 26 27.26 0.32 29.79
CA THR A 26 26.29 1.29 29.27
C THR A 26 26.51 1.62 27.80
N SER A 27 27.77 1.70 27.36
CA SER A 27 28.14 1.91 25.96
C SER A 27 27.67 0.76 25.09
N LEU A 28 27.86 -0.49 25.54
CA LEU A 28 27.38 -1.69 24.85
C LEU A 28 25.86 -1.70 24.69
N LEU A 29 25.11 -1.35 25.75
CA LEU A 29 23.65 -1.26 25.67
C LEU A 29 23.18 -0.20 24.69
N LEU A 30 23.85 0.96 24.66
CA LEU A 30 23.54 2.03 23.71
C LEU A 30 23.83 1.59 22.27
N GLN A 31 24.98 0.97 22.03
CA GLN A 31 25.36 0.43 20.73
C GLN A 31 24.34 -0.61 20.25
N MET A 32 23.96 -1.56 21.12
CA MET A 32 22.94 -2.56 20.81
C MET A 32 21.59 -1.92 20.48
N HIS A 33 21.21 -0.85 21.18
CA HIS A 33 19.97 -0.11 20.90
C HIS A 33 20.02 0.55 19.51
N VAL A 34 21.14 1.17 19.15
CA VAL A 34 21.36 1.76 17.82
C VAL A 34 21.27 0.71 16.73
N GLU A 35 21.93 -0.43 16.89
CA GLU A 35 21.88 -1.53 15.93
C GLU A 35 20.46 -2.08 15.77
N LYS A 36 19.74 -2.29 16.89
CA LYS A 36 18.34 -2.70 16.87
C LYS A 36 17.44 -1.72 16.11
N MET A 37 17.63 -0.41 16.32
CA MET A 37 16.88 0.61 15.58
C MET A 37 17.22 0.59 14.08
N SER A 38 18.48 0.37 13.73
CA SER A 38 18.91 0.24 12.34
C SER A 38 18.21 -0.95 11.64
N LEU A 39 18.16 -2.11 12.30
CA LEU A 39 17.47 -3.30 11.78
C LEU A 39 15.97 -3.04 11.58
N PHE A 40 15.30 -2.40 12.53
CA PHE A 40 13.89 -2.07 12.38
C PHE A 40 13.63 -1.12 11.22
N LYS A 41 14.46 -0.08 11.07
CA LYS A 41 14.34 0.87 9.96
C LYS A 41 14.54 0.19 8.60
N ALA A 42 15.48 -0.74 8.51
CA ALA A 42 15.71 -1.53 7.29
C ALA A 42 14.50 -2.43 6.98
N ALA A 43 13.97 -3.14 7.98
CA ALA A 43 12.79 -3.99 7.83
C ALA A 43 11.55 -3.18 7.43
N GLU A 44 11.33 -2.02 8.04
CA GLU A 44 10.25 -1.10 7.69
C GLU A 44 10.38 -0.61 6.24
N GLY A 45 11.60 -0.25 5.83
CA GLY A 45 11.89 0.12 4.44
C GLY A 45 11.52 -1.00 3.45
N GLU A 46 11.88 -2.24 3.75
CA GLU A 46 11.52 -3.40 2.92
C GLU A 46 10.00 -3.57 2.85
N VAL A 47 9.30 -3.52 3.98
CA VAL A 47 7.84 -3.60 4.04
C VAL A 47 7.18 -2.48 3.22
N ALA A 48 7.66 -1.24 3.36
CA ALA A 48 7.15 -0.11 2.60
C ALA A 48 7.34 -0.29 1.08
N THR A 49 8.45 -0.91 0.63
CA THR A 49 8.63 -1.24 -0.79
C THR A 49 7.68 -2.33 -1.26
N LYS A 50 7.44 -3.37 -0.46
CA LYS A 50 6.49 -4.44 -0.78
C LYS A 50 5.07 -3.91 -0.87
N ILE A 51 4.64 -3.07 0.08
CA ILE A 51 3.32 -2.43 0.05
C ILE A 51 3.15 -1.58 -1.21
N ARG A 52 4.13 -0.73 -1.55
CA ARG A 52 4.07 0.06 -2.79
C ARG A 52 3.94 -0.80 -4.05
N LYS A 53 4.65 -1.93 -4.11
CA LYS A 53 4.52 -2.87 -5.23
C LYS A 53 3.12 -3.50 -5.29
N LEU A 54 2.56 -3.89 -4.15
CA LEU A 54 1.20 -4.45 -4.08
C LEU A 54 0.15 -3.44 -4.54
N VAL A 55 0.26 -2.18 -4.09
CA VAL A 55 -0.63 -1.10 -4.54
C VAL A 55 -0.56 -0.94 -6.06
N ALA A 56 0.65 -0.85 -6.63
CA ALA A 56 0.82 -0.72 -8.08
C ALA A 56 0.28 -1.93 -8.87
N ILE A 57 0.33 -3.13 -8.31
CA ILE A 57 -0.26 -4.33 -8.92
C ILE A 57 -1.80 -4.24 -8.88
N GLU A 58 -2.37 -3.83 -7.75
CA GLU A 58 -3.83 -3.74 -7.63
C GLU A 58 -4.40 -2.64 -8.53
N GLU A 59 -3.75 -1.48 -8.63
CA GLU A 59 -4.10 -0.43 -9.59
C GLU A 59 -4.12 -0.95 -11.04
N LYS A 60 -3.08 -1.70 -11.43
CA LYS A 60 -3.03 -2.35 -12.76
C LYS A 60 -4.15 -3.38 -12.94
N LYS A 61 -4.49 -4.12 -11.88
CA LYS A 61 -5.57 -5.10 -11.93
C LYS A 61 -6.93 -4.44 -12.09
N VAL A 62 -7.18 -3.31 -11.43
CA VAL A 62 -8.40 -2.52 -11.58
C VAL A 62 -8.53 -2.02 -13.02
N THR A 63 -7.50 -1.34 -13.53
CA THR A 63 -7.51 -0.83 -14.92
C THR A 63 -7.68 -1.93 -15.98
N LEU A 64 -7.06 -3.10 -15.79
CA LEU A 64 -7.27 -4.25 -16.68
C LEU A 64 -8.69 -4.84 -16.59
N LYS A 65 -9.32 -4.80 -15.41
CA LYS A 65 -10.72 -5.23 -15.25
C LYS A 65 -11.66 -4.26 -15.96
N GLU A 66 -11.48 -2.96 -15.77
CA GLU A 66 -12.26 -1.93 -16.47
C GLU A 66 -12.16 -2.09 -17.99
N LEU A 67 -10.94 -2.27 -18.53
CA LEU A 67 -10.75 -2.49 -19.96
C LEU A 67 -11.43 -3.78 -20.46
N ARG A 68 -11.42 -4.85 -19.65
CA ARG A 68 -12.09 -6.11 -19.97
C ARG A 68 -13.61 -5.92 -19.99
N GLU A 69 -14.16 -5.26 -18.99
CA GLU A 69 -15.59 -4.97 -18.90
C GLU A 69 -16.04 -4.09 -20.06
N ASP A 70 -15.27 -3.07 -20.40
CA ASP A 70 -15.53 -2.22 -21.57
C ASP A 70 -15.52 -3.02 -22.87
N ARG A 71 -14.54 -3.92 -23.05
CA ARG A 71 -14.50 -4.82 -24.21
C ARG A 71 -15.71 -5.74 -24.25
N GLU A 72 -16.15 -6.25 -23.11
CA GLU A 72 -17.31 -7.14 -23.06
C GLU A 72 -18.61 -6.38 -23.35
N LYS A 73 -18.76 -5.18 -22.80
CA LYS A 73 -19.87 -4.27 -23.13
C LYS A 73 -19.91 -3.96 -24.62
N THR A 74 -18.78 -3.68 -25.27
CA THR A 74 -18.78 -3.42 -26.72
C THR A 74 -19.23 -4.62 -27.54
N LYS A 75 -18.88 -5.85 -27.14
CA LYS A 75 -19.37 -7.06 -27.83
C LYS A 75 -20.86 -7.30 -27.57
N GLU A 76 -21.33 -7.00 -26.37
CA GLU A 76 -22.75 -7.06 -26.03
C GLU A 76 -23.55 -6.08 -26.88
N ASP A 77 -23.09 -4.83 -26.96
CA ASP A 77 -23.67 -3.78 -27.80
C ASP A 77 -23.73 -4.23 -29.27
N GLU A 78 -22.62 -4.75 -29.81
CA GLU A 78 -22.56 -5.29 -31.18
C GLU A 78 -23.54 -6.44 -31.38
N ARG A 79 -23.68 -7.34 -30.40
CA ARG A 79 -24.64 -8.45 -30.48
C ARG A 79 -26.07 -7.95 -30.49
N ILE A 80 -26.41 -6.99 -29.63
CA ILE A 80 -27.75 -6.39 -29.55
C ILE A 80 -28.09 -5.63 -30.83
N MET A 81 -27.13 -4.90 -31.39
CA MET A 81 -27.33 -4.24 -32.69
C MET A 81 -27.48 -5.23 -33.84
N GLY A 82 -26.87 -6.41 -33.75
CA GLY A 82 -26.99 -7.48 -34.76
C GLY A 82 -28.31 -8.26 -34.69
N ILE A 83 -29.19 -8.00 -33.73
CA ILE A 83 -30.51 -8.65 -33.64
C ILE A 83 -31.47 -8.03 -34.66
N ASP A 84 -31.95 -8.84 -35.59
CA ASP A 84 -32.97 -8.45 -36.55
C ASP A 84 -34.34 -8.30 -35.88
N LEU A 85 -34.83 -7.05 -35.78
CA LEU A 85 -36.11 -6.72 -35.17
C LEU A 85 -37.33 -7.36 -35.88
N SER A 86 -37.19 -7.81 -37.13
CA SER A 86 -38.25 -8.50 -37.89
C SER A 86 -38.42 -9.97 -37.49
N SER A 87 -37.42 -10.56 -36.82
CA SER A 87 -37.42 -11.96 -36.38
C SER A 87 -37.96 -12.17 -34.97
N CYS A 88 -38.17 -11.09 -34.21
CA CYS A 88 -38.56 -11.13 -32.80
C CYS A 88 -40.08 -11.02 -32.58
N ASN A 89 -40.53 -11.47 -31.40
CA ASN A 89 -41.91 -11.29 -30.93
C ASN A 89 -42.22 -9.78 -30.73
N PRO A 90 -43.42 -9.25 -31.08
CA PRO A 90 -43.66 -7.80 -31.06
C PRO A 90 -43.29 -7.05 -29.76
N PRO A 91 -43.49 -7.61 -28.54
CA PRO A 91 -43.01 -6.97 -27.31
C PRO A 91 -41.47 -6.94 -27.17
N GLN A 92 -40.78 -7.97 -27.68
CA GLN A 92 -39.32 -8.03 -27.68
C GLN A 92 -38.72 -7.06 -28.71
N CYS A 93 -39.39 -6.86 -29.85
CA CYS A 93 -38.98 -5.86 -30.85
C CYS A 93 -38.91 -4.46 -30.24
N ALA A 94 -39.96 -4.04 -29.53
CA ALA A 94 -40.01 -2.73 -28.88
C ALA A 94 -38.90 -2.58 -27.82
N MET A 95 -38.59 -3.67 -27.10
CA MET A 95 -37.52 -3.69 -26.12
C MET A 95 -36.12 -3.61 -26.77
N TYR A 96 -35.84 -4.38 -27.81
CA TYR A 96 -34.53 -4.31 -28.48
C TYR A 96 -34.35 -2.98 -29.21
N GLU A 97 -35.41 -2.41 -29.78
CA GLU A 97 -35.38 -1.11 -30.43
C GLU A 97 -35.01 0.01 -29.43
N SER A 98 -35.55 -0.01 -28.21
CA SER A 98 -35.19 0.97 -27.18
C SER A 98 -33.73 0.83 -26.76
N ILE A 99 -33.24 -0.40 -26.59
CA ILE A 99 -31.85 -0.68 -26.22
C ILE A 99 -30.89 -0.28 -27.35
N GLN A 100 -31.21 -0.59 -28.60
CA GLN A 100 -30.40 -0.18 -29.76
C GLN A 100 -30.28 1.35 -29.85
N LYS A 101 -31.38 2.09 -29.60
CA LYS A 101 -31.35 3.56 -29.54
C LYS A 101 -30.47 4.08 -28.41
N GLU A 102 -30.51 3.45 -27.24
CA GLU A 102 -29.66 3.82 -26.10
C GLU A 102 -28.17 3.59 -26.40
N ILE A 103 -27.82 2.45 -27.00
CA ILE A 103 -26.45 2.13 -27.44
C ILE A 103 -25.94 3.19 -28.44
N LEU A 104 -26.77 3.56 -29.42
CA LEU A 104 -26.43 4.60 -30.39
C LEU A 104 -26.20 5.97 -29.71
N ALA A 105 -27.04 6.34 -28.74
CA ALA A 105 -26.87 7.57 -27.97
C ALA A 105 -25.58 7.57 -27.14
N HIS A 106 -25.25 6.43 -26.51
CA HIS A 106 -24.00 6.26 -25.78
C HIS A 106 -22.78 6.38 -26.71
N TRP A 107 -22.82 5.80 -27.91
CA TRP A 107 -21.75 5.92 -28.91
C TRP A 107 -21.58 7.35 -29.44
N ALA A 108 -22.70 8.05 -29.70
CA ALA A 108 -22.68 9.47 -30.08
C ALA A 108 -22.05 10.35 -28.97
N SER A 109 -22.40 10.09 -27.71
CA SER A 109 -21.83 10.81 -26.56
C SER A 109 -20.33 10.52 -26.39
N ARG A 110 -19.92 9.25 -26.55
CA ARG A 110 -18.52 8.84 -26.44
C ARG A 110 -17.65 9.42 -27.56
N THR A 111 -18.18 9.55 -28.78
CA THR A 111 -17.48 10.18 -29.90
C THR A 111 -17.35 11.68 -29.71
N GLU A 112 -18.38 12.35 -29.19
CA GLU A 112 -18.33 13.78 -28.89
C GLU A 112 -17.32 14.12 -27.78
N ASN A 113 -17.32 13.34 -26.69
CA ASN A 113 -16.38 13.56 -25.58
C ASN A 113 -14.90 13.35 -26.00
N ARG A 114 -14.65 12.52 -27.02
CA ARG A 114 -13.31 12.36 -27.61
C ARG A 114 -12.91 13.55 -28.49
N ARG A 115 -13.86 14.23 -29.13
CA ARG A 115 -13.60 15.43 -29.95
C ARG A 115 -13.32 16.66 -29.10
N THR A 116 -13.99 16.79 -27.95
CA THR A 116 -13.82 17.92 -27.03
C THR A 116 -12.59 17.82 -26.13
N SER A 117 -11.96 16.64 -26.04
CA SER A 117 -10.74 16.39 -25.26
C SER A 117 -9.44 16.47 -26.08
N GLN A 118 -9.52 16.82 -27.38
CA GLN A 118 -8.37 17.14 -28.25
C GLN A 118 -8.22 18.65 -28.38
#